data_AF-V5I682-F1
#
_entry.id   AF-V5I682-F1
#
_cell.length_a   1.000
_cell.length_b   1.000
_cell.length_c   1.000
_cell.angle_alpha   90.00
_cell.angle_beta   90.00
_cell.angle_gamma   90.00
#
_symmetry.space_group_name_H-M   'P 1'
#
loop_
_entity.id
_entity.type
_entity.pdbx_description
1 polymer ?
#
loop_
_entity_poly.entity_id
_entity_poly.type
_entity_poly.pdbx_seq_one_letter_code
_entity_poly.pdbx_strand_id
1 'polypeptide(L)'
;MPELAEVSRIVHFIRKHLVGKKLANVQAQHDDIVFGKAGTSAAEFQKAMQGKTIAGAGQQGKYFWITMSSPPHAVMHFGMAGWLKIRNADTYYYRTDKPEDKEWPPKYWKFLLETDEDPKTEAAFVDFRRLARIRLVDCPADEIRKHSPLKENGPDPVADKDIVTDEWLKEKVQSKKVPIKALLLDQANISGIGNWMGDEILYHAKIHPEQYSNTLTDDQIKQLHTSIHYVCDTSVELLADSEKFPEEWLFKHRWGKGKKNKPAVLPNGEKIVYLTVGGRTSAVVPSVQKKTGPVSKDIGDGDRKRPAAPKEESDPEPAEDDAPAKKRATNGRGKATVKKEEAEDKPTKKAKEQSAGRRRSTRLTR
;
A
#
# COMPACT_ATOMS: atom_id res chain seq x y z
N MET A 1 -1.98 -4.04 3.20
CA MET A 1 -1.76 -2.59 3.10
C MET A 1 -3.08 -1.98 3.47
N PRO A 2 -3.12 -1.08 4.47
CA PRO A 2 -4.35 -0.38 4.82
C PRO A 2 -4.91 0.39 3.63
N GLU A 3 -6.19 0.18 3.35
CA GLU A 3 -6.98 0.92 2.36
C GLU A 3 -8.05 1.73 3.14
N LEU A 4 -9.08 2.25 2.46
CA LEU A 4 -10.10 3.12 3.06
C LEU A 4 -10.75 2.54 4.33
N ALA A 5 -11.17 1.28 4.28
CA ALA A 5 -11.88 0.62 5.38
C ALA A 5 -10.98 0.41 6.61
N GLU A 6 -9.71 0.02 6.41
CA GLU A 6 -8.77 -0.12 7.51
C GLU A 6 -8.43 1.22 8.16
N VAL A 7 -8.38 2.29 7.37
CA VAL A 7 -8.24 3.66 7.90
C VAL A 7 -9.49 4.04 8.71
N SER A 8 -10.67 3.70 8.22
CA SER A 8 -11.96 3.93 8.90
C SER A 8 -12.02 3.22 10.25
N ARG A 9 -11.53 1.98 10.30
CA ARG A 9 -11.37 1.22 11.55
C ARG A 9 -10.54 2.00 12.57
N ILE A 10 -9.36 2.50 12.18
CA ILE A 10 -8.52 3.24 13.12
C ILE A 10 -9.15 4.57 13.53
N VAL A 11 -9.78 5.30 12.61
CA VAL A 11 -10.52 6.53 12.98
C VAL A 11 -11.62 6.22 13.98
N HIS A 12 -12.35 5.12 13.83
CA HIS A 12 -13.34 4.66 14.81
C HIS A 12 -12.70 4.44 16.19
N PHE A 13 -11.57 3.73 16.27
CA PHE A 13 -10.89 3.49 17.55
C PHE A 13 -10.27 4.75 18.17
N ILE A 14 -9.73 5.68 17.36
CA ILE A 14 -9.27 6.98 17.86
C ILE A 14 -10.45 7.74 18.48
N ARG A 15 -11.59 7.81 17.78
CA ARG A 15 -12.81 8.46 18.30
C ARG A 15 -13.29 7.83 19.59
N LYS A 16 -13.27 6.50 19.67
CA LYS A 16 -13.74 5.75 20.84
C LYS A 16 -12.85 5.91 22.06
N HIS A 17 -11.52 5.97 21.88
CA HIS A 17 -10.58 5.82 22.98
C HIS A 17 -9.74 7.06 23.28
N LEU A 18 -9.60 8.00 22.34
CA LEU A 18 -8.67 9.14 22.47
C LEU A 18 -9.34 10.51 22.36
N VAL A 19 -10.44 10.64 21.61
CA VAL A 19 -11.15 11.93 21.47
C VAL A 19 -11.74 12.37 22.81
N GLY A 20 -11.62 13.67 23.10
CA GLY A 20 -12.00 14.29 24.37
C GLY A 20 -10.90 14.30 25.42
N LYS A 21 -9.84 13.50 25.24
CA LYS A 21 -8.77 13.31 26.23
C LYS A 21 -7.58 14.22 25.98
N LYS A 22 -6.92 14.65 27.04
CA LYS A 22 -5.69 15.45 26.96
C LYS A 22 -4.47 14.55 26.98
N LEU A 23 -3.48 14.89 26.18
CA LEU A 23 -2.22 14.15 26.09
C LEU A 23 -1.29 14.56 27.23
N ALA A 24 -1.17 13.71 28.25
CA ALA A 24 -0.24 13.89 29.37
C ALA A 24 1.22 13.71 28.94
N ASN A 25 1.49 12.75 28.06
CA ASN A 25 2.83 12.46 27.57
C ASN A 25 2.80 12.07 26.10
N VAL A 26 3.69 12.69 25.31
CA VAL A 26 3.91 12.37 23.91
C VAL A 26 5.39 12.10 23.72
N GLN A 27 5.71 10.98 23.09
CA GLN A 27 7.08 10.64 22.71
C GLN A 27 7.13 10.38 21.21
N ALA A 28 8.14 10.88 20.52
CA ALA A 28 8.34 10.59 19.11
C ALA A 28 9.80 10.19 18.83
N GLN A 29 9.99 9.08 18.09
CA GLN A 29 11.31 8.66 17.66
C GLN A 29 11.77 9.47 16.45
N HIS A 30 13.05 9.85 16.46
CA HIS A 30 13.69 10.44 15.29
C HIS A 30 13.63 9.46 14.10
N ASP A 31 12.94 9.86 13.03
CA ASP A 31 12.87 9.10 11.77
C ASP A 31 12.64 10.06 10.58
N ASP A 32 13.73 10.43 9.89
CA ASP A 32 13.70 11.36 8.74
C ASP A 32 12.94 10.82 7.53
N ILE A 33 12.63 9.51 7.49
CA ILE A 33 11.85 8.93 6.40
C ILE A 33 10.35 9.09 6.68
N VAL A 34 9.92 8.81 7.91
CA VAL A 34 8.50 8.85 8.29
C VAL A 34 8.03 10.28 8.53
N PHE A 35 8.83 11.07 9.24
CA PHE A 35 8.56 12.48 9.53
C PHE A 35 9.20 13.40 8.48
N GLY A 36 10.52 13.30 8.29
CA GLY A 36 11.28 14.27 7.48
C GLY A 36 10.81 14.41 6.02
N LYS A 37 10.56 13.30 5.32
CA LYS A 37 9.98 13.31 3.95
C LYS A 37 8.57 13.90 3.87
N ALA A 38 7.92 14.15 5.00
CA ALA A 38 6.60 14.76 5.09
C ALA A 38 6.66 16.24 5.52
N GLY A 39 7.86 16.81 5.71
CA GLY A 39 8.06 18.21 6.10
C GLY A 39 7.83 18.47 7.58
N THR A 40 8.07 17.47 8.44
CA THR A 40 7.92 17.57 9.89
C THR A 40 9.04 16.78 10.56
N SER A 41 9.50 17.18 11.73
CA SER A 41 10.42 16.41 12.56
C SER A 41 9.67 15.75 13.74
N ALA A 42 10.27 14.69 14.30
CA ALA A 42 9.72 14.04 15.49
C ALA A 42 9.60 15.01 16.69
N ALA A 43 10.58 15.91 16.85
CA ALA A 43 10.59 16.91 17.91
C ALA A 43 9.45 17.94 17.75
N GLU A 44 9.20 18.42 16.53
CA GLU A 44 8.07 19.31 16.24
C GLU A 44 6.74 18.62 16.51
N PHE A 45 6.58 17.37 16.05
CA PHE A 45 5.39 16.56 16.35
C PHE A 45 5.15 16.45 17.85
N GLN A 46 6.16 16.04 18.61
CA GLN A 46 6.06 15.90 20.06
C GLN A 46 5.64 17.22 20.72
N LYS A 47 6.34 18.32 20.40
CA LYS A 47 6.03 19.65 20.93
C LYS A 47 4.62 20.10 20.59
N ALA A 48 4.15 19.83 19.36
CA ALA A 48 2.84 20.28 18.90
C ALA A 48 1.68 19.52 19.53
N MET A 49 1.87 18.24 19.88
CA MET A 49 0.81 17.39 20.44
C MET A 49 0.78 17.40 21.98
N GLN A 50 1.94 17.58 22.63
CA GLN A 50 2.09 17.53 24.09
C GLN A 50 1.13 18.47 24.81
N GLY A 51 0.38 17.95 25.80
CA GLY A 51 -0.51 18.74 26.63
C GLY A 51 -1.81 19.22 25.95
N LYS A 52 -2.01 18.94 24.66
CA LYS A 52 -3.25 19.29 23.95
C LYS A 52 -4.32 18.22 24.10
N THR A 53 -5.58 18.64 23.97
CA THR A 53 -6.73 17.73 23.90
C THR A 53 -6.94 17.27 22.47
N ILE A 54 -7.26 15.99 22.29
CA ILE A 54 -7.70 15.47 21.00
C ILE A 54 -9.17 15.86 20.81
N ALA A 55 -9.44 16.81 19.93
CA ALA A 55 -10.78 17.32 19.66
C ALA A 55 -11.57 16.40 18.72
N GLY A 56 -10.89 15.62 17.88
CA GLY A 56 -11.57 14.76 16.91
C GLY A 56 -10.61 13.91 16.07
N ALA A 57 -11.17 13.11 15.18
CA ALA A 57 -10.43 12.36 14.18
C ALA A 57 -11.26 12.23 12.91
N GLY A 58 -10.58 12.23 11.76
CA GLY A 58 -11.22 12.12 10.46
C GLY A 58 -10.32 11.45 9.44
N GLN A 59 -10.85 11.26 8.24
CA GLN A 59 -10.15 10.65 7.11
C GLN A 59 -10.59 11.23 5.77
N GLN A 60 -9.76 11.00 4.76
CA GLN A 60 -10.10 11.11 3.35
C GLN A 60 -9.26 10.08 2.59
N GLY A 61 -9.93 9.07 2.05
CA GLY A 61 -9.30 7.93 1.41
C GLY A 61 -8.37 7.18 2.35
N LYS A 62 -7.07 7.20 2.04
CA LYS A 62 -6.03 6.49 2.83
C LYS A 62 -5.27 7.38 3.81
N TYR A 63 -5.64 8.66 3.86
CA TYR A 63 -5.14 9.57 4.88
C TYR A 63 -6.14 9.67 6.02
N PHE A 64 -5.62 9.85 7.22
CA PHE A 64 -6.40 10.15 8.41
C PHE A 64 -5.68 11.18 9.24
N TRP A 65 -6.40 11.77 10.19
CA TRP A 65 -5.84 12.78 11.05
C TRP A 65 -6.41 12.74 12.45
N ILE A 66 -5.64 13.30 13.37
CA ILE A 66 -6.06 13.63 14.73
C ILE A 66 -6.19 15.14 14.80
N THR A 67 -7.40 15.62 15.07
CA THR A 67 -7.71 17.03 15.28
C THR A 67 -7.37 17.35 16.72
N MET A 68 -6.55 18.37 16.93
CA MET A 68 -6.15 18.85 18.26
C MET A 68 -7.03 20.04 18.66
N SER A 69 -7.10 20.35 19.96
CA SER A 69 -7.83 21.50 20.49
C SER A 69 -7.39 22.85 19.92
N SER A 70 -6.18 22.92 19.39
CA SER A 70 -5.67 24.03 18.59
C SER A 70 -4.66 23.50 17.55
N PRO A 71 -4.54 24.13 16.38
CA PRO A 71 -3.58 23.69 15.37
C PRO A 71 -2.12 23.79 15.87
N PRO A 72 -1.18 23.08 15.26
CA PRO A 72 -1.38 22.21 14.10
C PRO A 72 -2.00 20.84 14.45
N HIS A 73 -2.51 20.16 13.42
CA HIS A 73 -3.15 18.84 13.49
C HIS A 73 -2.23 17.75 12.92
N ALA A 74 -2.31 16.54 13.45
CA ALA A 74 -1.51 15.42 12.97
C ALA A 74 -2.20 14.75 11.78
N VAL A 75 -1.64 14.86 10.57
CA VAL A 75 -2.12 14.18 9.37
C VAL A 75 -1.18 13.02 9.02
N MET A 76 -1.74 11.86 8.77
CA MET A 76 -1.01 10.60 8.68
C MET A 76 -1.47 9.73 7.52
N HIS A 77 -0.56 8.90 7.04
CA HIS A 77 -0.82 7.84 6.07
C HIS A 77 -0.04 6.58 6.49
N PHE A 78 -0.70 5.42 6.52
CA PHE A 78 -0.07 4.18 7.01
C PHE A 78 1.01 3.62 6.09
N GLY A 79 1.01 3.99 4.82
CA GLY A 79 1.84 3.31 3.82
C GLY A 79 1.39 1.86 3.70
N MET A 80 2.33 0.91 3.65
CA MET A 80 1.96 -0.51 3.49
C MET A 80 1.75 -1.26 4.81
N ALA A 81 2.40 -0.80 5.89
CA ALA A 81 2.58 -1.56 7.12
C ALA A 81 2.42 -0.71 8.39
N GLY A 82 2.19 0.59 8.24
CA GLY A 82 1.88 1.45 9.37
C GLY A 82 0.58 1.02 10.04
N TRP A 83 0.50 1.20 11.35
CA TRP A 83 -0.71 0.94 12.13
C TRP A 83 -0.72 1.79 13.40
N LEU A 84 -1.91 2.10 13.92
CA LEU A 84 -2.07 2.72 15.24
C LEU A 84 -2.63 1.67 16.21
N LYS A 85 -1.82 1.27 17.18
CA LYS A 85 -2.24 0.42 18.28
C LYS A 85 -2.77 1.27 19.42
N ILE A 86 -3.84 0.84 20.07
CA ILE A 86 -4.30 1.39 21.35
C ILE A 86 -4.18 0.27 22.38
N ARG A 87 -3.50 0.55 23.50
CA ARG A 87 -3.24 -0.46 24.54
C ARG A 87 -4.58 -0.99 25.06
N ASN A 88 -4.70 -2.31 25.15
CA ASN A 88 -5.91 -3.03 25.56
C ASN A 88 -7.12 -2.89 24.61
N ALA A 89 -6.92 -2.47 23.36
CA ALA A 89 -7.96 -2.50 22.31
C ALA A 89 -7.50 -3.33 21.11
N ASP A 90 -8.40 -4.19 20.60
CA ASP A 90 -8.16 -4.96 19.39
C ASP A 90 -8.35 -4.09 18.14
N THR A 91 -7.28 -3.40 17.80
CA THR A 91 -7.26 -2.50 16.64
C THR A 91 -6.89 -3.23 15.35
N TYR A 92 -6.35 -4.46 15.35
CA TYR A 92 -5.86 -5.10 14.12
C TYR A 92 -6.99 -5.55 13.17
N TYR A 93 -6.67 -5.74 11.88
CA TYR A 93 -7.66 -6.06 10.83
C TYR A 93 -7.37 -7.33 10.00
N TYR A 94 -6.15 -7.89 10.06
CA TYR A 94 -5.73 -8.94 9.11
C TYR A 94 -5.00 -10.13 9.74
N ARG A 95 -4.78 -10.12 11.06
CA ARG A 95 -4.18 -11.27 11.75
C ARG A 95 -4.56 -11.25 13.22
N THR A 96 -4.65 -12.44 13.80
CA THR A 96 -4.76 -12.64 15.24
C THR A 96 -3.50 -12.12 15.95
N ASP A 97 -3.71 -11.54 17.12
CA ASP A 97 -2.61 -11.07 17.99
C ASP A 97 -1.69 -12.22 18.40
N LYS A 98 -0.38 -11.97 18.29
CA LYS A 98 0.63 -12.88 18.83
C LYS A 98 1.05 -12.46 20.24
N PRO A 99 1.66 -13.34 21.05
CA PRO A 99 2.16 -12.97 22.37
C PRO A 99 3.09 -11.74 22.33
N GLU A 100 3.93 -11.61 21.31
CA GLU A 100 4.85 -10.47 21.15
C GLU A 100 4.11 -9.15 20.84
N ASP A 101 2.89 -9.21 20.32
CA ASP A 101 2.07 -8.03 20.05
C ASP A 101 1.55 -7.37 21.36
N LYS A 102 1.71 -8.06 22.51
CA LYS A 102 1.36 -7.55 23.85
C LYS A 102 2.47 -6.73 24.54
N GLU A 103 3.69 -6.74 24.02
CA GLU A 103 4.79 -5.93 24.56
C GLU A 103 4.52 -4.43 24.35
N TRP A 104 4.79 -3.60 25.37
CA TRP A 104 4.59 -2.16 25.31
C TRP A 104 5.82 -1.40 25.83
N PRO A 105 6.34 -0.40 25.09
CA PRO A 105 5.87 0.06 23.78
C PRO A 105 6.13 -0.98 22.67
N PRO A 106 5.28 -1.06 21.64
CA PRO A 106 5.43 -2.06 20.58
C PRO A 106 6.72 -1.86 19.77
N LYS A 107 7.28 -2.95 19.27
CA LYS A 107 8.42 -2.87 18.34
C LYS A 107 8.08 -2.00 17.12
N TYR A 108 9.06 -1.23 16.67
CA TYR A 108 8.97 -0.31 15.52
C TYR A 108 7.99 0.87 15.70
N TRP A 109 7.68 1.25 16.95
CA TRP A 109 6.92 2.45 17.24
C TRP A 109 7.61 3.71 16.68
N LYS A 110 6.82 4.72 16.31
CA LYS A 110 7.24 6.01 15.74
C LYS A 110 6.84 7.15 16.65
N PHE A 111 5.65 7.08 17.23
CA PHE A 111 5.27 7.90 18.37
C PHE A 111 4.42 7.10 19.37
N LEU A 112 4.42 7.58 20.61
CA LEU A 112 3.55 7.13 21.70
C LEU A 112 2.72 8.33 22.17
N LEU A 113 1.46 8.06 22.49
CA LEU A 113 0.53 8.98 23.11
C LEU A 113 0.06 8.37 24.43
N GLU A 114 0.07 9.14 25.49
CA GLU A 114 -0.49 8.79 26.79
C GLU A 114 -1.46 9.90 27.21
N THR A 115 -2.67 9.51 27.59
CA THR A 115 -3.72 10.42 28.05
C THR A 115 -3.62 10.69 29.55
N ASP A 116 -4.25 11.76 30.03
CA ASP A 116 -4.22 12.20 31.43
C ASP A 116 -5.29 11.57 32.33
N GLU A 117 -6.12 10.68 31.80
CA GLU A 117 -7.16 9.97 32.56
C GLU A 117 -6.61 8.87 33.47
N ASP A 118 -7.46 8.37 34.37
CA ASP A 118 -7.22 7.18 35.18
C ASP A 118 -8.39 6.17 35.00
N PRO A 119 -8.15 4.97 34.42
CA PRO A 119 -6.88 4.49 33.90
C PRO A 119 -6.46 5.22 32.61
N LYS A 120 -5.15 5.42 32.46
CA LYS A 120 -4.57 6.04 31.27
C LYS A 120 -4.87 5.21 30.03
N THR A 121 -5.25 5.89 28.96
CA THR A 121 -5.24 5.31 27.61
C THR A 121 -3.90 5.61 26.94
N GLU A 122 -3.27 4.57 26.39
CA GLU A 122 -2.01 4.67 25.65
C GLU A 122 -2.20 4.23 24.19
N ALA A 123 -1.55 4.94 23.26
CA ALA A 123 -1.56 4.61 21.84
C ALA A 123 -0.15 4.67 21.25
N ALA A 124 0.14 3.83 20.25
CA ALA A 124 1.43 3.74 19.60
C ALA A 124 1.24 3.62 18.08
N PHE A 125 1.83 4.53 17.32
CA PHE A 125 1.92 4.37 15.87
C PHE A 125 3.15 3.54 15.55
N VAL A 126 2.99 2.43 14.83
CA VAL A 126 4.06 1.51 14.45
C VAL A 126 4.23 1.50 12.94
N ASP A 127 5.46 1.38 12.46
CA ASP A 127 5.72 1.09 11.04
C ASP A 127 7.11 0.47 10.84
N PHE A 128 7.13 -0.84 10.68
CA PHE A 128 8.37 -1.59 10.48
C PHE A 128 8.99 -1.39 9.09
N ARG A 129 8.25 -0.86 8.11
CA ARG A 129 8.73 -0.63 6.74
C ARG A 129 9.15 0.81 6.46
N ARG A 130 8.86 1.74 7.37
CA ARG A 130 9.15 3.18 7.22
C ARG A 130 8.55 3.77 5.93
N LEU A 131 7.35 3.30 5.57
CA LEU A 131 6.56 3.75 4.42
C LEU A 131 5.40 4.67 4.81
N ALA A 132 5.10 4.76 6.10
CA ALA A 132 4.15 5.72 6.64
C ALA A 132 4.66 7.16 6.47
N ARG A 133 3.73 8.11 6.52
CA ARG A 133 4.02 9.54 6.58
C ARG A 133 3.26 10.14 7.74
N ILE A 134 3.96 10.93 8.54
CA ILE A 134 3.40 11.65 9.69
C ILE A 134 3.83 13.10 9.55
N ARG A 135 2.86 14.01 9.54
CA ARG A 135 3.11 15.45 9.41
C ARG A 135 2.17 16.27 10.26
N LEU A 136 2.57 17.52 10.47
CA LEU A 136 1.73 18.55 11.07
C LEU A 136 1.14 19.41 9.96
N VAL A 137 -0.15 19.71 10.05
CA VAL A 137 -0.85 20.67 9.19
C VAL A 137 -1.41 21.77 10.06
N ASP A 138 -0.94 23.00 9.82
CA ASP A 138 -1.33 24.20 10.56
C ASP A 138 -2.46 24.92 9.83
N CYS A 139 -3.71 24.59 10.18
CA CYS A 139 -4.92 25.15 9.58
C CYS A 139 -6.10 25.03 10.55
N PRO A 140 -7.22 25.75 10.31
CA PRO A 140 -8.49 25.45 10.96
C PRO A 140 -8.91 23.99 10.71
N ALA A 141 -9.52 23.36 11.72
CA ALA A 141 -9.84 21.94 11.69
C ALA A 141 -10.84 21.56 10.59
N ASP A 142 -11.82 22.42 10.35
CA ASP A 142 -12.86 22.29 9.32
C ASP A 142 -12.31 22.49 7.90
N GLU A 143 -11.14 23.10 7.76
CA GLU A 143 -10.48 23.33 6.48
C GLU A 143 -9.41 22.30 6.13
N ILE A 144 -9.16 21.30 6.98
CA ILE A 144 -8.01 20.39 6.85
C ILE A 144 -7.92 19.70 5.48
N ARG A 145 -9.06 19.35 4.87
CA ARG A 145 -9.14 18.73 3.53
C ARG A 145 -8.69 19.66 2.39
N LYS A 146 -8.65 20.98 2.61
CA LYS A 146 -8.17 22.00 1.66
C LYS A 146 -6.64 22.15 1.68
N HIS A 147 -5.93 21.47 2.58
CA HIS A 147 -4.48 21.56 2.73
C HIS A 147 -3.76 20.29 2.24
N SER A 148 -2.51 20.42 1.80
CA SER A 148 -1.70 19.26 1.38
C SER A 148 -1.45 18.32 2.56
N PRO A 149 -1.55 16.99 2.37
CA PRO A 149 -1.67 16.25 1.12
C PRO A 149 -3.13 15.88 0.75
N LEU A 150 -4.11 16.42 1.48
CA LEU A 150 -5.51 16.02 1.34
C LEU A 150 -6.17 16.68 0.12
N LYS A 151 -5.80 17.93 -0.20
CA LYS A 151 -6.34 18.64 -1.38
C LYS A 151 -5.97 17.99 -2.72
N GLU A 152 -4.92 17.18 -2.76
CA GLU A 152 -4.48 16.46 -3.95
C GLU A 152 -5.26 15.14 -4.17
N ASN A 153 -6.02 14.69 -3.18
CA ASN A 153 -6.84 13.48 -3.30
C ASN A 153 -8.13 13.77 -4.08
N GLY A 154 -8.56 12.78 -4.86
CA GLY A 154 -9.92 12.72 -5.39
C GLY A 154 -10.96 12.53 -4.27
N PRO A 155 -12.26 12.53 -4.63
CA PRO A 155 -13.32 12.31 -3.67
C PRO A 155 -13.18 10.94 -2.98
N ASP A 156 -13.64 10.86 -1.74
CA ASP A 156 -13.76 9.65 -0.95
C ASP A 156 -15.12 9.00 -1.23
N PRO A 157 -15.19 7.73 -1.68
CA PRO A 157 -16.45 7.10 -2.07
C PRO A 157 -17.45 6.93 -0.92
N VAL A 158 -17.02 6.98 0.34
CA VAL A 158 -17.91 6.82 1.49
C VAL A 158 -18.31 8.18 2.07
N ALA A 159 -17.35 9.11 2.17
CA ALA A 159 -17.61 10.42 2.77
C ALA A 159 -18.21 11.44 1.79
N ASP A 160 -17.94 11.31 0.49
CA ASP A 160 -18.34 12.27 -0.56
C ASP A 160 -19.33 11.64 -1.56
N LYS A 161 -20.34 10.90 -1.08
CA LYS A 161 -21.30 10.17 -1.94
C LYS A 161 -22.09 11.09 -2.87
N ASP A 162 -22.31 12.32 -2.44
CA ASP A 162 -22.94 13.40 -3.21
C ASP A 162 -22.06 13.87 -4.38
N ILE A 163 -20.74 13.69 -4.29
CA ILE A 163 -19.79 13.97 -5.37
C ILE A 163 -19.59 12.73 -6.24
N VAL A 164 -19.48 11.54 -5.64
CA VAL A 164 -19.25 10.27 -6.34
C VAL A 164 -20.57 9.73 -6.90
N THR A 165 -21.18 10.48 -7.82
CA THR A 165 -22.40 10.09 -8.55
C THR A 165 -22.08 9.27 -9.81
N ASP A 166 -23.12 8.70 -10.42
CA ASP A 166 -23.02 8.00 -11.72
C ASP A 166 -22.47 8.93 -12.81
N GLU A 167 -22.96 10.17 -12.86
CA GLU A 167 -22.56 11.19 -13.83
C GLU A 167 -21.09 11.58 -13.65
N TRP A 168 -20.68 11.85 -12.40
CA TRP A 168 -19.29 12.14 -12.09
C TRP A 168 -18.38 10.98 -12.50
N LEU A 169 -18.77 9.74 -12.19
CA LEU A 169 -17.97 8.57 -12.52
C LEU A 169 -17.87 8.39 -14.03
N LYS A 170 -18.95 8.62 -14.77
CA LYS A 170 -18.96 8.59 -16.24
C LYS A 170 -17.94 9.57 -16.82
N GLU A 171 -18.00 10.83 -16.42
CA GLU A 171 -17.05 11.86 -16.85
C GLU A 171 -15.61 11.47 -16.50
N LYS A 172 -15.38 11.00 -15.27
CA LYS A 172 -14.05 10.62 -14.78
C LYS A 172 -13.46 9.46 -15.58
N VAL A 173 -14.23 8.41 -15.80
CA VAL A 173 -13.85 7.21 -16.54
C VAL A 173 -13.55 7.52 -18.01
N GLN A 174 -14.36 8.40 -18.63
CA GLN A 174 -14.19 8.81 -20.03
C GLN A 174 -13.01 9.77 -20.23
N SER A 175 -12.63 10.55 -19.21
CA SER A 175 -11.53 11.53 -19.30
C SER A 175 -10.13 10.91 -19.48
N LYS A 176 -9.97 9.60 -19.30
CA LYS A 176 -8.66 8.91 -19.36
C LYS A 176 -8.72 7.66 -20.23
N LYS A 177 -7.64 7.38 -20.94
CA LYS A 177 -7.40 6.11 -21.66
C LYS A 177 -6.37 5.26 -20.93
N VAL A 178 -6.78 4.67 -19.81
CA VAL A 178 -5.93 3.78 -18.99
C VAL A 178 -6.73 2.53 -18.58
N PRO A 179 -6.10 1.44 -18.13
CA PRO A 179 -6.83 0.32 -17.55
C PRO A 179 -7.71 0.78 -16.40
N ILE A 180 -8.96 0.32 -16.35
CA ILE A 180 -9.93 0.74 -15.33
C ILE A 180 -9.40 0.49 -13.91
N LYS A 181 -8.70 -0.62 -13.68
CA LYS A 181 -8.08 -0.86 -12.38
C LYS A 181 -7.02 0.18 -12.05
N ALA A 182 -6.21 0.61 -13.01
CA ALA A 182 -5.21 1.65 -12.78
C ALA A 182 -5.86 2.99 -12.43
N LEU A 183 -7.00 3.34 -13.07
CA LEU A 183 -7.76 4.55 -12.77
C LEU A 183 -8.27 4.56 -11.32
N LEU A 184 -8.87 3.45 -10.86
CA LEU A 184 -9.40 3.30 -9.49
C LEU A 184 -8.32 3.34 -8.41
N LEU A 185 -7.11 2.90 -8.75
CA LEU A 185 -5.98 2.85 -7.81
C LEU A 185 -5.24 4.18 -7.64
N ASP A 186 -5.50 5.15 -8.52
CA ASP A 186 -4.90 6.47 -8.50
C ASP A 186 -5.69 7.38 -7.55
N GLN A 187 -5.05 7.76 -6.44
CA GLN A 187 -5.69 8.47 -5.33
C GLN A 187 -6.13 9.89 -5.70
N ALA A 188 -5.57 10.48 -6.77
CA ALA A 188 -6.01 11.77 -7.31
C ALA A 188 -7.31 11.64 -8.13
N ASN A 189 -7.68 10.43 -8.56
CA ASN A 189 -8.95 10.19 -9.26
C ASN A 189 -10.08 9.93 -8.29
N ILE A 190 -9.86 8.95 -7.42
CA ILE A 190 -10.77 8.52 -6.37
C ILE A 190 -9.90 8.02 -5.22
N SER A 191 -10.12 8.55 -4.03
CA SER A 191 -9.26 8.26 -2.90
C SER A 191 -9.72 7.01 -2.16
N GLY A 192 -8.82 6.32 -1.47
CA GLY A 192 -9.19 5.21 -0.60
C GLY A 192 -9.15 3.82 -1.23
N ILE A 193 -9.54 3.68 -2.50
CA ILE A 193 -9.51 2.39 -3.20
C ILE A 193 -8.06 1.94 -3.40
N GLY A 194 -7.72 0.76 -2.88
CA GLY A 194 -6.43 0.12 -3.11
C GLY A 194 -6.57 -1.23 -3.82
N ASN A 195 -5.57 -2.09 -3.63
CA ASN A 195 -5.41 -3.25 -4.48
C ASN A 195 -6.47 -4.33 -4.24
N TRP A 196 -6.85 -4.57 -2.98
CA TRP A 196 -7.87 -5.58 -2.72
C TRP A 196 -9.25 -5.04 -3.03
N MET A 197 -9.57 -3.79 -2.64
CA MET A 197 -10.87 -3.18 -2.95
C MET A 197 -11.06 -3.05 -4.45
N GLY A 198 -10.01 -2.65 -5.19
CA GLY A 198 -10.08 -2.55 -6.64
C GLY A 198 -10.33 -3.90 -7.33
N ASP A 199 -9.79 -5.01 -6.80
CA ASP A 199 -10.12 -6.35 -7.31
C ASP A 199 -11.58 -6.70 -7.00
N GLU A 200 -12.03 -6.46 -5.76
CA GLU A 200 -13.38 -6.76 -5.30
C GLU A 200 -14.44 -5.98 -6.10
N ILE A 201 -14.27 -4.65 -6.20
CA ILE A 201 -15.15 -3.75 -6.95
C ILE A 201 -15.30 -4.20 -8.40
N LEU A 202 -14.19 -4.53 -9.07
CA LEU A 202 -14.22 -4.95 -10.48
C LEU A 202 -14.81 -6.34 -10.67
N TYR A 203 -14.68 -7.21 -9.67
CA TYR A 203 -15.33 -8.52 -9.65
C TYR A 203 -16.86 -8.35 -9.57
N HIS A 204 -17.35 -7.58 -8.59
CA HIS A 204 -18.79 -7.28 -8.47
C HIS A 204 -19.32 -6.52 -9.69
N ALA A 205 -18.52 -5.62 -10.26
CA ALA A 205 -18.89 -4.88 -11.47
C ALA A 205 -18.85 -5.74 -12.75
N LYS A 206 -18.30 -6.96 -12.69
CA LYS A 206 -18.10 -7.86 -13.83
C LYS A 206 -17.25 -7.24 -14.95
N ILE A 207 -16.33 -6.35 -14.59
CA ILE A 207 -15.46 -5.63 -15.53
C ILE A 207 -14.05 -6.23 -15.46
N HIS A 208 -13.46 -6.50 -16.62
CA HIS A 208 -12.07 -6.95 -16.71
C HIS A 208 -11.11 -5.82 -16.33
N PRO A 209 -10.12 -6.02 -15.43
CA PRO A 209 -9.29 -4.93 -14.91
C PRO A 209 -8.38 -4.27 -15.95
N GLU A 210 -8.06 -4.96 -17.05
CA GLU A 210 -7.29 -4.42 -18.18
C GLU A 210 -8.13 -3.64 -19.20
N GLN A 211 -9.46 -3.62 -19.09
CA GLN A 211 -10.32 -2.86 -20.00
C GLN A 211 -10.02 -1.36 -19.87
N TYR A 212 -9.89 -0.67 -21.01
CA TYR A 212 -9.64 0.77 -21.01
C TYR A 212 -10.85 1.54 -20.48
N SER A 213 -10.62 2.44 -19.54
CA SER A 213 -11.68 3.15 -18.82
C SER A 213 -12.64 3.87 -19.76
N ASN A 214 -12.13 4.63 -20.73
CA ASN A 214 -12.95 5.34 -21.71
C ASN A 214 -13.72 4.46 -22.71
N THR A 215 -13.69 3.14 -22.56
CA THR A 215 -14.46 2.19 -23.38
C THR A 215 -15.60 1.52 -22.60
N LEU A 216 -15.78 1.84 -21.32
CA LEU A 216 -16.91 1.34 -20.53
C LEU A 216 -18.22 1.94 -21.06
N THR A 217 -19.23 1.08 -21.21
CA THR A 217 -20.59 1.51 -21.56
C THR A 217 -21.27 2.17 -20.36
N ASP A 218 -22.36 2.90 -20.60
CA ASP A 218 -23.15 3.53 -19.54
C ASP A 218 -23.65 2.51 -18.50
N ASP A 219 -24.08 1.32 -18.94
CA ASP A 219 -24.50 0.25 -18.02
C ASP A 219 -23.34 -0.29 -17.19
N GLN A 220 -22.15 -0.43 -17.79
CA GLN A 220 -20.94 -0.83 -17.05
C GLN A 220 -20.55 0.22 -16.03
N ILE A 221 -20.70 1.51 -16.34
CA ILE A 221 -20.39 2.61 -15.43
C ILE A 221 -21.35 2.62 -14.23
N LYS A 222 -22.66 2.47 -14.45
CA LYS A 222 -23.66 2.34 -13.39
C LYS A 222 -23.39 1.13 -12.48
N GLN A 223 -23.07 0.00 -13.09
CA GLN A 223 -22.72 -1.21 -12.34
C GLN A 223 -21.41 -1.02 -11.55
N LEU A 224 -20.42 -0.32 -12.11
CA LEU A 224 -19.18 0.02 -11.43
C LEU A 224 -19.43 0.94 -10.23
N HIS A 225 -20.24 1.98 -10.40
CA HIS A 225 -20.64 2.89 -9.32
C HIS A 225 -21.31 2.15 -8.17
N THR A 226 -22.31 1.32 -8.49
CA THR A 226 -23.01 0.47 -7.51
C THR A 226 -22.02 -0.42 -6.75
N SER A 227 -21.08 -1.05 -7.46
CA SER A 227 -20.06 -1.92 -6.86
C SER A 227 -19.04 -1.15 -6.00
N ILE A 228 -18.67 0.09 -6.36
CA ILE A 228 -17.80 0.95 -5.55
C ILE A 228 -18.45 1.19 -4.19
N HIS A 229 -19.70 1.69 -4.18
CA HIS A 229 -20.42 1.99 -2.95
C HIS A 229 -20.66 0.73 -2.12
N TYR A 230 -21.16 -0.35 -2.75
CA TYR A 230 -21.41 -1.61 -2.04
C TYR A 230 -20.16 -2.13 -1.31
N VAL A 231 -19.02 -2.25 -1.99
CA VAL A 231 -17.79 -2.77 -1.39
C VAL A 231 -17.25 -1.81 -0.35
N CYS A 232 -17.15 -0.51 -0.65
CA CYS A 232 -16.58 0.47 0.27
C CYS A 232 -17.42 0.60 1.54
N ASP A 233 -18.74 0.75 1.41
CA ASP A 233 -19.66 0.87 2.55
C ASP A 233 -19.64 -0.37 3.43
N THR A 234 -19.85 -1.55 2.83
CA THR A 234 -19.85 -2.82 3.57
C THR A 234 -18.55 -3.01 4.35
N SER A 235 -17.41 -2.69 3.72
CA SER A 235 -16.10 -2.82 4.35
C SER A 235 -15.91 -1.85 5.52
N VAL A 236 -16.43 -0.62 5.41
CA VAL A 236 -16.38 0.39 6.48
C VAL A 236 -17.32 0.04 7.63
N GLU A 237 -18.55 -0.38 7.33
CA GLU A 237 -19.54 -0.81 8.31
C GLU A 237 -19.03 -1.98 9.16
N LEU A 238 -18.34 -2.92 8.53
CA LEU A 238 -17.70 -4.05 9.20
C LEU A 238 -16.35 -3.68 9.84
N LEU A 239 -15.96 -2.40 9.85
CA LEU A 239 -14.69 -1.89 10.40
C LEU A 239 -13.47 -2.65 9.86
N ALA A 240 -13.48 -3.00 8.58
CA ALA A 240 -12.48 -3.84 7.91
C ALA A 240 -12.17 -5.16 8.64
N ASP A 241 -13.10 -5.65 9.45
CA ASP A 241 -13.03 -6.97 10.05
C ASP A 241 -13.25 -8.02 8.96
N SER A 242 -12.15 -8.45 8.36
CA SER A 242 -12.18 -9.34 7.21
C SER A 242 -12.77 -10.72 7.51
N GLU A 243 -12.93 -11.11 8.77
CA GLU A 243 -13.65 -12.34 9.15
C GLU A 243 -15.15 -12.19 8.88
N LYS A 244 -15.70 -10.98 9.00
CA LYS A 244 -17.11 -10.67 8.78
C LYS A 244 -17.48 -10.35 7.35
N PHE A 245 -16.50 -10.17 6.46
CA PHE A 245 -16.79 -9.98 5.03
C PHE A 245 -17.56 -11.18 4.47
N PRO A 246 -18.50 -10.96 3.53
CA PRO A 246 -19.26 -12.04 2.92
C PRO A 246 -18.37 -13.15 2.35
N GLU A 247 -18.82 -14.40 2.47
CA GLU A 247 -17.97 -15.56 2.16
C GLU A 247 -17.68 -15.70 0.67
N GLU A 248 -18.58 -15.19 -0.17
CA GLU A 248 -18.46 -15.15 -1.62
C GLU A 248 -17.55 -14.04 -2.15
N TRP A 249 -17.12 -13.10 -1.29
CA TRP A 249 -16.22 -12.02 -1.71
C TRP A 249 -14.88 -12.57 -2.21
N LEU A 250 -14.39 -11.99 -3.29
CA LEU A 250 -13.10 -12.35 -3.89
C LEU A 250 -11.96 -12.17 -2.87
N PHE A 251 -12.10 -11.22 -1.94
CA PHE A 251 -11.19 -10.94 -0.85
C PHE A 251 -10.82 -12.22 -0.08
N LYS A 252 -11.78 -13.07 0.27
CA LYS A 252 -11.51 -14.28 1.08
C LYS A 252 -10.60 -15.27 0.34
N HIS A 253 -10.62 -15.26 -0.99
CA HIS A 253 -10.03 -16.30 -1.84
C HIS A 253 -8.81 -15.84 -2.66
N ARG A 254 -8.59 -14.52 -2.79
CA ARG A 254 -7.52 -13.93 -3.64
C ARG A 254 -6.09 -14.03 -3.12
N TRP A 255 -5.84 -14.59 -1.94
CA TRP A 255 -4.52 -14.59 -1.29
C TRP A 255 -3.62 -15.77 -1.71
N GLY A 256 -4.02 -16.55 -2.73
CA GLY A 256 -3.37 -17.81 -3.13
C GLY A 256 -2.25 -17.70 -4.17
N LYS A 257 -1.90 -16.49 -4.66
CA LYS A 257 -0.91 -16.33 -5.75
C LYS A 257 0.41 -17.05 -5.43
N GLY A 258 0.85 -17.93 -6.34
CA GLY A 258 2.13 -18.64 -6.25
C GLY A 258 2.13 -19.94 -5.43
N LYS A 259 0.98 -20.35 -4.86
CA LYS A 259 0.87 -21.66 -4.19
C LYS A 259 0.77 -22.77 -5.24
N LYS A 260 1.84 -23.57 -5.40
CA LYS A 260 1.97 -24.61 -6.44
C LYS A 260 0.94 -25.75 -6.35
N ASN A 261 0.31 -25.97 -5.18
CA ASN A 261 -0.47 -27.18 -4.91
C ASN A 261 -1.97 -26.95 -4.63
N LYS A 262 -2.49 -25.73 -4.80
CA LYS A 262 -3.93 -25.48 -4.65
C LYS A 262 -4.39 -24.41 -5.65
N PRO A 263 -5.27 -24.75 -6.62
CA PRO A 263 -5.83 -23.74 -7.50
C PRO A 263 -6.61 -22.73 -6.67
N ALA A 264 -6.40 -21.45 -6.95
CA ALA A 264 -7.21 -20.39 -6.35
C ALA A 264 -8.59 -20.45 -7.01
N VAL A 265 -9.60 -20.84 -6.25
CA VAL A 265 -10.98 -20.97 -6.70
C VAL A 265 -11.91 -20.30 -5.70
N LEU A 266 -13.02 -19.79 -6.19
CA LEU A 266 -14.13 -19.33 -5.35
C LEU A 266 -14.94 -20.52 -4.80
N PRO A 267 -15.80 -20.31 -3.78
CA PRO A 267 -16.64 -21.37 -3.22
C PRO A 267 -17.57 -22.03 -4.26
N ASN A 268 -17.97 -21.28 -5.29
CA ASN A 268 -18.78 -21.76 -6.41
C ASN A 268 -17.98 -22.55 -7.48
N GLY A 269 -16.67 -22.75 -7.28
CA GLY A 269 -15.79 -23.49 -8.20
C GLY A 269 -15.16 -22.65 -9.30
N GLU A 270 -15.48 -21.36 -9.42
CA GLU A 270 -14.88 -20.49 -10.43
C GLU A 270 -13.39 -20.26 -10.19
N LYS A 271 -12.59 -20.28 -11.26
CA LYS A 271 -11.12 -20.15 -11.19
C LYS A 271 -10.71 -18.70 -11.04
N ILE A 272 -9.79 -18.45 -10.12
CA ILE A 272 -9.11 -17.16 -9.94
C ILE A 272 -7.77 -17.22 -10.67
N VAL A 273 -7.56 -16.31 -11.60
CA VAL A 273 -6.27 -16.08 -12.27
C VAL A 273 -5.62 -14.81 -11.73
N TYR A 274 -4.29 -14.75 -11.84
CA TYR A 274 -3.52 -13.59 -11.40
C TYR A 274 -2.82 -12.95 -12.58
N LEU A 275 -3.07 -11.67 -12.80
CA LEU A 275 -2.41 -10.86 -13.82
C LEU A 275 -1.83 -9.58 -13.21
N THR A 276 -1.06 -8.83 -14.00
CA THR A 276 -0.47 -7.56 -13.54
C THR A 276 -1.11 -6.41 -14.31
N VAL A 277 -1.82 -5.50 -13.63
CA VAL A 277 -2.37 -4.27 -14.22
C VAL A 277 -1.77 -3.07 -13.48
N GLY A 278 -1.25 -2.10 -14.23
CA GLY A 278 -0.64 -0.90 -13.65
C GLY A 278 0.48 -1.22 -12.65
N GLY A 279 1.28 -2.27 -12.93
CA GLY A 279 2.36 -2.73 -12.04
C GLY A 279 1.90 -3.47 -10.78
N ARG A 280 0.59 -3.69 -10.58
CA ARG A 280 0.05 -4.38 -9.39
C ARG A 280 -0.62 -5.70 -9.76
N THR A 281 -0.50 -6.67 -8.85
CA THR A 281 -1.17 -7.97 -8.99
C THR A 281 -2.68 -7.80 -8.84
N SER A 282 -3.43 -8.37 -9.79
CA SER A 282 -4.89 -8.41 -9.81
C SER A 282 -5.36 -9.85 -9.76
N ALA A 283 -6.24 -10.18 -8.82
CA ALA A 283 -7.00 -11.41 -8.84
C ALA A 283 -8.23 -11.20 -9.73
N VAL A 284 -8.47 -12.12 -10.65
CA VAL A 284 -9.51 -12.00 -11.68
C VAL A 284 -10.23 -13.32 -11.82
N VAL A 285 -11.54 -13.27 -11.98
CA VAL A 285 -12.38 -14.45 -12.24
C VAL A 285 -12.83 -14.40 -13.70
N PRO A 286 -12.16 -15.11 -14.64
CA PRO A 286 -12.38 -14.91 -16.08
C PRO A 286 -13.78 -15.26 -16.58
N SER A 287 -14.50 -16.15 -15.88
CA SER A 287 -15.89 -16.50 -16.19
C SER A 287 -16.85 -15.33 -15.93
N VAL A 288 -16.54 -14.48 -14.94
CA VAL A 288 -17.32 -13.31 -14.55
C VAL A 288 -16.84 -12.05 -15.27
N GLN A 289 -15.54 -11.79 -15.24
CA GLN A 289 -14.92 -10.57 -15.74
C GLN A 289 -14.45 -10.75 -17.19
N LYS A 290 -15.39 -10.77 -18.13
CA LYS A 290 -15.10 -10.98 -19.56
C LYS A 290 -14.44 -9.74 -20.18
N LYS A 291 -13.60 -9.95 -21.18
CA LYS A 291 -13.05 -8.86 -22.01
C LYS A 291 -14.11 -8.39 -23.00
N THR A 292 -14.93 -7.43 -22.60
CA THR A 292 -16.03 -6.88 -23.42
C THR A 292 -15.64 -5.66 -24.25
N GLY A 293 -14.50 -5.05 -23.94
CA GLY A 293 -13.94 -3.93 -24.68
C GLY A 293 -12.42 -4.05 -24.84
N PRO A 294 -11.77 -3.10 -25.52
CA PRO A 294 -10.33 -3.10 -25.73
C PRO A 294 -9.56 -3.20 -24.41
N VAL A 295 -8.60 -4.13 -24.34
CA VAL A 295 -7.70 -4.29 -23.19
C VAL A 295 -6.25 -3.98 -23.56
N SER A 296 -5.42 -3.71 -22.56
CA SER A 296 -4.02 -3.27 -22.76
C SER A 296 -3.11 -4.20 -23.56
N LYS A 297 -3.49 -5.47 -23.76
CA LYS A 297 -2.71 -6.43 -24.55
C LYS A 297 -3.25 -6.65 -25.97
N ASP A 298 -4.43 -6.15 -26.29
CA ASP A 298 -5.09 -6.37 -27.58
C ASP A 298 -4.77 -5.25 -28.59
N ILE A 299 -3.97 -4.25 -28.20
CA ILE A 299 -3.30 -3.35 -29.14
C ILE A 299 -1.99 -4.02 -29.53
N GLY A 300 -2.03 -4.72 -30.66
CA GLY A 300 -0.87 -5.35 -31.28
C GLY A 300 0.27 -4.35 -31.48
N ASP A 301 1.46 -4.94 -31.64
CA ASP A 301 2.76 -4.33 -31.91
C ASP A 301 2.83 -3.63 -33.29
N GLY A 302 1.82 -2.82 -33.60
CA GLY A 302 1.51 -2.34 -34.94
C GLY A 302 0.89 -0.95 -34.91
N ASP A 303 1.47 -0.01 -34.16
CA ASP A 303 1.47 1.40 -34.55
C ASP A 303 2.47 2.26 -33.74
N ARG A 304 3.75 1.85 -33.80
CA ARG A 304 4.86 2.78 -33.54
C ARG A 304 5.76 2.84 -34.77
N LYS A 305 5.22 3.40 -35.87
CA LYS A 305 6.10 4.03 -36.87
C LYS A 305 6.79 5.20 -36.17
N ARG A 306 8.08 5.03 -35.88
CA ARG A 306 8.99 6.15 -35.61
C ARG A 306 8.92 7.10 -36.82
N PRO A 307 8.75 8.43 -36.62
CA PRO A 307 8.94 9.36 -37.71
C PRO A 307 10.40 9.27 -38.16
N ALA A 308 10.61 9.11 -39.46
CA ALA A 308 11.91 9.14 -40.08
C ALA A 308 12.53 10.54 -39.88
N ALA A 309 13.81 10.58 -39.49
CA ALA A 309 14.57 11.82 -39.42
C ALA A 309 14.64 12.48 -40.82
N PRO A 310 14.64 13.82 -40.93
CA PRO A 310 14.81 14.50 -42.21
C PRO A 310 16.20 14.21 -42.77
N LYS A 311 16.27 13.96 -44.08
CA LYS A 311 17.52 13.91 -44.84
C LYS A 311 18.06 15.35 -44.95
N GLU A 312 19.27 15.59 -44.48
CA GLU A 312 20.03 16.78 -44.87
C GLU A 312 20.62 16.58 -46.27
N GLU A 313 20.46 17.62 -47.09
CA GLU A 313 21.01 17.76 -48.43
C GLU A 313 22.53 17.94 -48.38
N SER A 314 23.20 17.27 -49.31
CA SER A 314 24.63 17.38 -49.59
C SER A 314 24.91 18.54 -50.56
N ASP A 315 26.01 19.25 -50.34
CA ASP A 315 26.74 20.01 -51.37
C ASP A 315 28.26 19.99 -51.04
N PRO A 316 29.16 20.25 -52.02
CA PRO A 316 30.17 19.27 -52.44
C PRO A 316 31.61 19.53 -51.98
N GLU A 317 32.47 18.51 -52.18
CA GLU A 317 33.92 18.50 -51.96
C GLU A 317 34.70 19.56 -52.75
N PRO A 318 35.98 19.81 -52.40
CA PRO A 318 37.02 19.21 -53.25
C PRO A 318 38.28 18.67 -52.52
N ALA A 319 38.69 17.48 -52.97
CA ALA A 319 39.99 17.08 -53.55
C ALA A 319 41.30 16.97 -52.73
N GLU A 320 42.10 15.99 -53.21
CA GLU A 320 43.52 15.68 -52.99
C GLU A 320 43.90 14.96 -51.68
N ASP A 321 44.75 13.93 -51.64
CA ASP A 321 45.32 12.98 -52.62
C ASP A 321 45.97 11.83 -51.80
N ASP A 322 46.36 10.75 -52.49
CA ASP A 322 47.28 9.68 -52.12
C ASP A 322 46.90 8.53 -51.15
N ALA A 323 46.94 7.33 -51.73
CA ALA A 323 47.10 6.00 -51.10
C ALA A 323 48.62 5.71 -50.89
N PRO A 324 49.11 4.60 -50.24
CA PRO A 324 48.48 3.29 -50.20
C PRO A 324 48.70 2.36 -48.97
N ALA A 325 47.85 1.33 -48.93
CA ALA A 325 48.13 -0.08 -48.57
C ALA A 325 48.37 -0.54 -47.11
N LYS A 326 47.53 -1.54 -46.74
CA LYS A 326 47.83 -2.90 -46.19
C LYS A 326 47.31 -3.28 -44.78
N LYS A 327 46.54 -4.38 -44.82
CA LYS A 327 46.46 -5.57 -43.94
C LYS A 327 45.39 -5.63 -42.81
N ARG A 328 44.46 -6.56 -43.07
CA ARG A 328 43.67 -7.41 -42.15
C ARG A 328 44.34 -7.72 -40.81
N ALA A 329 43.56 -7.69 -39.72
CA ALA A 329 43.30 -8.87 -38.88
C ALA A 329 42.15 -8.61 -37.89
N THR A 330 41.19 -9.52 -37.89
CA THR A 330 40.11 -9.71 -36.91
C THR A 330 40.64 -10.26 -35.58
N ASN A 331 39.99 -9.94 -34.46
CA ASN A 331 39.74 -10.93 -33.40
C ASN A 331 38.68 -10.45 -32.38
N GLY A 332 37.58 -11.20 -32.29
CA GLY A 332 36.71 -11.24 -31.13
C GLY A 332 37.21 -12.26 -30.10
N ARG A 333 36.86 -12.07 -28.83
CA ARG A 333 37.13 -13.04 -27.77
C ARG A 333 35.93 -13.15 -26.82
N GLY A 334 35.28 -14.31 -26.86
CA GLY A 334 34.45 -14.83 -25.77
C GLY A 334 35.32 -15.49 -24.70
N LYS A 335 34.79 -15.64 -23.48
CA LYS A 335 35.44 -16.28 -22.34
C LYS A 335 34.58 -17.45 -21.84
N ALA A 336 35.23 -18.60 -21.64
CA ALA A 336 34.75 -19.72 -20.84
C ALA A 336 35.87 -20.22 -19.89
N THR A 337 35.42 -20.58 -18.68
CA THR A 337 35.94 -21.43 -17.59
C THR A 337 37.17 -22.34 -17.78
N VAL A 338 37.92 -22.61 -16.67
CA VAL A 338 38.00 -23.90 -15.91
C VAL A 338 39.09 -23.87 -14.78
N LYS A 339 38.89 -24.71 -13.75
CA LYS A 339 39.58 -25.06 -12.47
C LYS A 339 41.04 -25.61 -12.54
N LYS A 340 41.79 -25.58 -11.40
CA LYS A 340 42.23 -26.72 -10.50
C LYS A 340 43.33 -26.32 -9.46
N GLU A 341 43.19 -26.66 -8.15
CA GLU A 341 44.00 -27.57 -7.26
C GLU A 341 45.38 -26.99 -6.80
N GLU A 342 45.96 -27.13 -5.58
CA GLU A 342 45.93 -28.13 -4.47
C GLU A 342 46.65 -27.63 -3.15
N ALA A 343 46.38 -28.29 -2.00
CA ALA A 343 47.10 -28.58 -0.70
C ALA A 343 48.21 -27.65 -0.09
N GLU A 344 48.60 -27.57 1.21
CA GLU A 344 48.40 -28.15 2.58
C GLU A 344 49.07 -27.13 3.58
N ASP A 345 48.78 -26.93 4.88
CA ASP A 345 49.19 -27.72 6.07
C ASP A 345 48.74 -27.00 7.40
N LYS A 346 48.67 -27.74 8.54
CA LYS A 346 48.20 -27.35 9.91
C LYS A 346 49.35 -27.00 10.89
N PRO A 347 49.04 -26.44 12.09
CA PRO A 347 49.19 -27.21 13.37
C PRO A 347 48.09 -26.89 14.44
N THR A 348 47.41 -27.85 15.08
CA THR A 348 47.61 -28.59 16.38
C THR A 348 47.37 -27.88 17.75
N LYS A 349 46.26 -28.31 18.39
CA LYS A 349 45.92 -28.64 19.81
C LYS A 349 46.71 -28.08 21.02
N LYS A 350 45.94 -27.69 22.06
CA LYS A 350 46.20 -27.97 23.50
C LYS A 350 44.94 -28.51 24.21
N ALA A 351 45.14 -29.56 25.01
CA ALA A 351 44.25 -30.15 26.03
C ALA A 351 44.37 -29.31 27.35
N LYS A 352 43.69 -29.50 28.50
CA LYS A 352 42.85 -30.50 29.21
C LYS A 352 42.28 -29.71 30.42
N GLU A 353 41.06 -29.93 30.90
CA GLU A 353 40.84 -30.60 32.20
C GLU A 353 39.35 -30.92 32.43
N GLN A 354 39.12 -32.08 33.04
CA GLN A 354 37.83 -32.62 33.48
C GLN A 354 37.63 -32.34 34.97
N SER A 355 36.40 -32.10 35.42
CA SER A 355 35.93 -32.71 36.66
C SER A 355 34.42 -32.95 36.61
N ALA A 356 34.02 -34.03 37.28
CA ALA A 356 32.77 -34.74 37.14
C ALA A 356 31.67 -34.20 38.07
N GLY A 357 30.41 -34.31 37.66
CA GLY A 357 29.24 -33.98 38.48
C GLY A 357 27.96 -34.65 37.97
N ARG A 358 27.79 -35.92 38.32
CA ARG A 358 26.65 -36.79 38.03
C ARG A 358 25.52 -36.50 39.04
N ARG A 359 24.28 -36.22 38.59
CA ARG A 359 23.02 -36.91 39.02
C ARG A 359 21.70 -36.18 38.65
N ARG A 360 20.83 -36.96 37.99
CA ARG A 360 19.36 -37.16 38.15
C ARG A 360 18.44 -35.92 38.12
N SER A 361 17.59 -35.76 37.09
CA SER A 361 16.32 -36.48 36.87
C SER A 361 15.37 -36.45 38.07
N THR A 362 14.33 -35.62 38.01
CA THR A 362 12.96 -36.03 38.40
C THR A 362 11.93 -35.22 37.63
N ARG A 363 11.05 -35.99 36.99
CA ARG A 363 9.78 -35.66 36.37
C ARG A 363 8.75 -35.59 37.50
N LEU A 364 7.87 -34.60 37.53
CA LEU A 364 6.61 -34.69 38.27
C LEU A 364 5.52 -33.94 37.50
N THR A 365 4.62 -34.74 36.95
CA THR A 365 3.26 -34.43 36.56
C THR A 365 2.39 -34.20 37.79
N ARG A 366 1.53 -33.18 37.74
CA ARG A 366 0.09 -33.29 37.97
C ARG A 366 -0.62 -32.15 37.26
#